data_AF-A0A662D1E3-F1
#
_entry.id   AF-A0A662D1E3-F1
#
_cell.length_a   1.000
_cell.length_b   1.000
_cell.length_c   1.000
_cell.angle_alpha   90.00
_cell.angle_beta   90.00
_cell.angle_gamma   90.00
#
_symmetry.space_group_name_H-M   'P 1'
#
loop_
_entity.id
_entity.type
_entity.pdbx_description
1 polymer ?
#
loop_
_entity_poly.entity_id
_entity_poly.type
_entity_poly.pdbx_seq_one_letter_code
_entity_poly.pdbx_strand_id
1 'polypeptide(L)'
;MRKRPNFYIFFLALGIILGISSNALAGSLGPNLEDFLSPPVSPFNLPPTTPPKILRHLRGIYDEVKEMGPRKGDNFIKREFFIEIDGCQENKEEQVVVLIYPDLQLERMLIQITSFSSPQLKFTRLAKSTKNISCAFLNNDLTLTSTDYDEKETEHFLKAILEGIKKEKKLLSLIKKK
;
A
#
# COMPACT_ATOMS: atom_id res chain seq x y z
N MET A 1 -1.47 -0.69 -27.16
CA MET A 1 -0.26 -0.74 -26.31
C MET A 1 -0.04 0.64 -25.67
N ARG A 2 -0.39 0.81 -24.39
CA ARG A 2 -0.17 2.07 -23.65
C ARG A 2 1.12 1.95 -22.84
N LYS A 3 2.07 2.86 -23.09
CA LYS A 3 3.33 3.00 -22.36
C LYS A 3 3.04 3.39 -20.90
N ARG A 4 3.62 2.66 -19.94
CA ARG A 4 3.70 3.09 -18.53
C ARG A 4 4.95 3.95 -18.35
N PRO A 5 4.90 5.08 -17.63
CA PRO A 5 6.10 5.81 -17.27
C PRO A 5 6.83 5.15 -16.09
N ASN A 6 8.14 5.02 -16.23
CA ASN A 6 9.09 4.66 -15.19
C ASN A 6 9.11 5.75 -14.11
N PHE A 7 8.88 5.39 -12.85
CA PHE A 7 9.18 6.22 -11.68
C PHE A 7 10.27 5.51 -10.87
N TYR A 8 11.51 5.76 -11.28
CA TYR A 8 12.67 5.70 -10.40
C TYR A 8 13.03 7.14 -10.03
N ILE A 9 13.69 7.30 -8.88
CA ILE A 9 14.27 8.52 -8.30
C ILE A 9 13.38 9.14 -7.22
N PHE A 10 13.73 8.91 -5.95
CA PHE A 10 13.93 9.99 -4.99
C PHE A 10 15.06 9.61 -4.02
N PHE A 11 15.96 10.57 -3.85
CA PHE A 11 17.34 10.43 -3.38
C PHE A 11 17.50 10.28 -1.86
N LEU A 12 18.53 9.52 -1.50
CA LEU A 12 19.37 9.67 -0.31
C LEU A 12 19.75 11.14 -0.07
N ALA A 13 19.50 11.66 1.14
CA ALA A 13 20.18 12.83 1.66
C ALA A 13 20.65 12.54 3.09
N LEU A 14 21.85 11.97 3.16
CA LEU A 14 22.69 11.90 4.36
C LEU A 14 23.55 13.18 4.34
N GLY A 15 23.41 14.05 5.34
CA GLY A 15 24.15 15.31 5.43
C GLY A 15 24.55 15.61 6.86
N ILE A 16 25.65 14.99 7.30
CA ILE A 16 26.39 15.30 8.53
C ILE A 16 27.27 16.53 8.25
N ILE A 17 27.15 17.61 9.01
CA ILE A 17 28.25 18.57 9.19
C ILE A 17 28.30 19.03 10.66
N LEU A 18 29.34 18.55 11.36
CA LEU A 18 29.90 19.14 12.58
C LEU A 18 30.89 20.25 12.18
N GLY A 19 30.93 21.33 12.96
CA GLY A 19 31.67 22.56 12.66
C GLY A 19 33.18 22.54 12.95
N ILE A 20 33.79 23.72 12.86
CA ILE A 20 34.86 24.32 13.71
C ILE A 20 35.17 25.77 13.19
N SER A 21 35.24 26.69 14.15
CA SER A 21 35.89 28.03 14.28
C SER A 21 36.86 28.56 13.19
N SER A 22 37.20 29.85 13.01
CA SER A 22 37.09 31.09 13.81
C SER A 22 37.57 32.33 13.00
N ASN A 23 37.11 33.51 13.43
CA ASN A 23 37.78 34.84 13.51
C ASN A 23 37.92 35.80 12.29
N ALA A 24 37.20 36.93 12.44
CA ALA A 24 37.69 38.31 12.60
C ALA A 24 37.76 39.31 11.40
N LEU A 25 36.94 40.37 11.57
CA LEU A 25 37.24 41.81 11.54
C LEU A 25 36.68 42.72 10.41
N ALA A 26 35.73 43.58 10.84
CA ALA A 26 35.55 45.01 10.55
C ALA A 26 35.07 45.50 9.15
N GLY A 27 33.94 46.23 9.13
CA GLY A 27 33.67 47.24 8.09
C GLY A 27 32.19 47.56 7.78
N SER A 28 31.62 48.56 8.48
CA SER A 28 30.63 49.56 8.05
C SER A 28 29.34 49.20 7.25
N LEU A 29 28.21 49.65 7.82
CA LEU A 29 27.06 50.33 7.20
C LEU A 29 26.34 49.65 6.01
N GLY A 30 25.23 48.99 6.33
CA GLY A 30 24.15 48.65 5.40
C GLY A 30 22.86 48.37 6.17
N PRO A 31 21.67 48.71 5.63
CA PRO A 31 20.40 48.57 6.32
C PRO A 31 20.08 47.10 6.64
N ASN A 32 19.37 46.91 7.76
CA ASN A 32 19.03 45.63 8.40
C ASN A 32 18.74 44.49 7.41
N LEU A 33 19.60 43.47 7.46
CA LEU A 33 19.48 42.21 6.73
C LEU A 33 18.56 41.22 7.46
N GLU A 34 17.66 41.70 8.33
CA GLU A 34 16.68 40.87 9.05
C GLU A 34 15.31 40.81 8.34
N ASP A 35 15.07 41.65 7.34
CA ASP A 35 13.78 41.68 6.61
C ASP A 35 13.66 40.68 5.44
N PHE A 36 14.67 39.83 5.20
CA PHE A 36 14.70 38.90 4.05
C PHE A 36 14.76 37.40 4.41
N LEU A 37 14.63 37.01 5.68
CA LEU A 37 14.75 35.61 6.12
C LEU A 37 13.52 35.08 6.88
N SER A 38 12.31 35.45 6.45
CA SER A 38 11.17 34.56 6.68
C SER A 38 10.85 33.87 5.36
N PRO A 39 11.20 32.58 5.17
CA PRO A 39 10.63 31.83 4.06
C PRO A 39 9.10 31.92 4.19
N PRO A 40 8.33 32.02 3.09
CA PRO A 40 6.91 31.76 3.19
C PRO A 40 6.80 30.37 3.81
N VAL A 41 6.23 30.29 5.02
CA VAL A 41 5.87 29.01 5.63
C VAL A 41 4.81 28.44 4.69
N SER A 42 5.25 27.72 3.68
CA SER A 42 4.42 26.86 2.87
C SER A 42 3.65 26.01 3.87
N PRO A 43 2.32 26.10 3.92
CA PRO A 43 1.56 25.24 4.81
C PRO A 43 1.95 23.83 4.46
N PHE A 44 2.54 23.13 5.43
CA PHE A 44 2.79 21.70 5.33
C PHE A 44 1.49 21.09 4.81
N ASN A 45 1.51 20.61 3.56
CA ASN A 45 0.48 19.73 3.04
C ASN A 45 0.55 18.48 3.93
N LEU A 46 -0.25 18.48 5.01
CA LEU A 46 -0.53 17.29 5.77
C LEU A 46 -0.92 16.22 4.73
N PRO A 47 -0.20 15.09 4.67
CA PRO A 47 -0.60 14.03 3.76
C PRO A 47 -2.06 13.70 4.06
N PRO A 48 -2.90 13.45 3.03
CA PRO A 48 -4.31 13.15 3.24
C PRO A 48 -4.42 12.05 4.29
N THR A 49 -5.00 12.40 5.44
CA THR A 49 -5.11 11.48 6.58
C THR A 49 -5.94 10.30 6.13
N THR A 50 -5.28 9.14 5.93
CA THR A 50 -5.99 7.94 5.50
C THR A 50 -7.06 7.60 6.54
N PRO A 51 -8.31 7.33 6.12
CA PRO A 51 -9.39 7.04 7.04
C PRO A 51 -9.02 5.90 8.00
N PRO A 52 -9.27 6.04 9.33
CA PRO A 52 -8.91 5.03 10.32
C PRO A 52 -9.49 3.64 10.03
N LYS A 53 -10.67 3.58 9.38
CA LYS A 53 -11.30 2.32 9.01
C LYS A 53 -10.54 1.57 7.92
N ILE A 54 -10.04 2.28 6.91
CA ILE A 54 -9.23 1.69 5.83
C ILE A 54 -7.97 1.06 6.42
N LEU A 55 -7.26 1.80 7.29
CA LEU A 55 -6.07 1.30 7.98
C LEU A 55 -6.38 0.07 8.84
N ARG A 56 -7.52 0.05 9.54
CA ARG A 56 -7.97 -1.11 10.33
C ARG A 56 -8.21 -2.34 9.45
N HIS A 57 -8.84 -2.18 8.29
CA HIS A 57 -9.09 -3.30 7.38
C HIS A 57 -7.80 -3.83 6.75
N LEU A 58 -6.91 -2.94 6.30
CA LEU A 58 -5.58 -3.31 5.79
C LEU A 58 -4.76 -4.07 6.83
N ARG A 59 -4.72 -3.60 8.07
CA ARG A 59 -4.03 -4.31 9.17
C ARG A 59 -4.61 -5.71 9.38
N GLY A 60 -5.93 -5.82 9.41
CA GLY A 60 -6.59 -7.12 9.53
C GLY A 60 -6.21 -8.08 8.40
N ILE A 61 -6.15 -7.61 7.15
CA ILE A 61 -5.73 -8.44 6.00
C ILE A 61 -4.28 -8.89 6.17
N TYR A 62 -3.41 -7.95 6.55
CA TYR A 62 -2.00 -8.22 6.81
C TYR A 62 -1.83 -9.30 7.87
N ASP A 63 -2.48 -9.16 9.03
CA ASP A 63 -2.35 -10.10 10.15
C ASP A 63 -2.81 -11.51 9.75
N GLU A 64 -3.97 -11.62 9.09
CA GLU A 64 -4.52 -12.91 8.64
C GLU A 64 -3.59 -13.60 7.64
N VAL A 65 -3.04 -12.86 6.67
CA VAL A 65 -2.15 -13.39 5.63
C VAL A 65 -0.77 -13.70 6.20
N LYS A 66 -0.27 -12.88 7.13
CA LYS A 66 1.00 -13.11 7.82
C LYS A 66 0.95 -14.40 8.64
N GLU A 67 -0.16 -14.65 9.34
CA GLU A 67 -0.36 -15.89 10.10
C GLU A 67 -0.37 -17.14 9.21
N MET A 68 -0.87 -17.02 7.96
CA MET A 68 -0.79 -18.14 7.01
C MET A 68 0.65 -18.48 6.60
N GLY A 69 1.58 -17.54 6.74
CA GLY A 69 2.99 -17.71 6.44
C GLY A 69 3.32 -17.89 4.94
N PRO A 70 4.62 -17.88 4.60
CA PRO A 70 5.10 -18.12 3.24
C PRO A 70 4.91 -19.58 2.82
N ARG A 71 4.96 -19.86 1.51
CA ARG A 71 5.10 -21.24 1.03
C ARG A 71 6.54 -21.70 1.22
N LYS A 72 6.75 -23.02 1.24
CA LYS A 72 8.08 -23.60 1.43
C LYS A 72 9.03 -23.13 0.32
N GLY A 73 10.09 -22.45 0.71
CA GLY A 73 11.11 -21.91 -0.20
C GLY A 73 10.95 -20.43 -0.56
N ASP A 74 9.80 -19.80 -0.24
CA ASP A 74 9.59 -18.38 -0.50
C ASP A 74 10.14 -17.52 0.65
N ASN A 75 10.77 -16.39 0.30
CA ASN A 75 11.16 -15.33 1.25
C ASN A 75 10.12 -14.20 1.35
N PHE A 76 8.96 -14.38 0.72
CA PHE A 76 7.81 -13.48 0.74
C PHE A 76 6.53 -14.30 0.97
N ILE A 77 5.43 -13.64 1.31
CA ILE A 77 4.12 -14.29 1.46
C ILE A 77 3.26 -13.91 0.26
N LYS A 78 2.82 -14.92 -0.50
CA LYS A 78 1.83 -14.75 -1.56
C LYS A 78 0.64 -15.67 -1.30
N ARG A 79 -0.56 -15.08 -1.20
CA ARG A 79 -1.83 -15.79 -1.06
C ARG A 79 -2.80 -15.33 -2.14
N GLU A 80 -3.56 -16.28 -2.65
CA GLU A 80 -4.55 -16.06 -3.70
C GLU A 80 -5.88 -16.55 -3.16
N PHE A 81 -6.91 -15.72 -3.31
CA PHE A 81 -8.26 -15.95 -2.81
C PHE A 81 -9.25 -15.68 -3.94
N PHE A 82 -10.39 -16.35 -3.93
CA PHE A 82 -11.51 -16.07 -4.82
C PHE A 82 -12.68 -15.61 -3.95
N ILE A 83 -13.04 -14.34 -4.07
CA ILE A 83 -13.97 -13.66 -3.16
C ILE A 83 -14.99 -12.90 -4.00
N GLU A 84 -16.27 -13.01 -3.67
CA GLU A 84 -17.32 -12.16 -4.23
C GLU A 84 -17.30 -10.79 -3.52
N ILE A 85 -16.86 -9.75 -4.22
CA ILE A 85 -16.62 -8.41 -3.65
C ILE A 85 -17.67 -7.41 -4.12
N ASP A 86 -18.01 -7.43 -5.41
CA ASP A 86 -18.93 -6.47 -6.04
C ASP A 86 -20.41 -6.91 -6.03
N GLY A 87 -20.69 -8.16 -5.63
CA GLY A 87 -22.04 -8.73 -5.65
C GLY A 87 -22.61 -8.94 -7.06
N CYS A 88 -21.77 -8.83 -8.09
CA CYS A 88 -22.15 -9.05 -9.47
C CYS A 88 -22.12 -10.56 -9.76
N GLN A 89 -23.32 -11.16 -9.82
CA GLN A 89 -23.48 -12.60 -10.11
C GLN A 89 -22.86 -13.03 -11.45
N GLU A 90 -22.68 -12.09 -12.39
CA GLU A 90 -22.02 -12.36 -13.68
C GLU A 90 -20.51 -12.58 -13.52
N ASN A 91 -19.87 -11.90 -12.56
CA ASN A 91 -18.44 -12.02 -12.29
C ASN A 91 -18.12 -13.27 -11.48
N LYS A 92 -19.12 -13.83 -10.78
CA LYS A 92 -19.11 -15.05 -9.95
C LYS A 92 -18.13 -15.05 -8.77
N GLU A 93 -16.97 -14.40 -8.89
CA GLU A 93 -15.93 -14.16 -7.86
C GLU A 93 -14.78 -13.37 -8.49
N GLU A 94 -14.21 -12.42 -7.75
CA GLU A 94 -12.96 -11.76 -8.08
C GLU A 94 -11.76 -12.52 -7.53
N GLN A 95 -10.66 -12.52 -8.29
CA GLN A 95 -9.39 -13.04 -7.79
C GLN A 95 -8.68 -11.95 -7.01
N VAL A 96 -8.37 -12.24 -5.75
CA VAL A 96 -7.61 -11.38 -4.86
C VAL A 96 -6.26 -12.01 -4.60
N VAL A 97 -5.19 -11.31 -4.94
CA VAL A 97 -3.82 -11.71 -4.63
C VAL A 97 -3.27 -10.76 -3.57
N VAL A 98 -2.87 -11.31 -2.43
CA VAL A 98 -2.17 -10.56 -1.38
C VAL A 98 -0.72 -10.99 -1.38
N LEU A 99 0.17 -10.01 -1.58
CA LEU A 99 1.62 -10.18 -1.59
C LEU A 99 2.25 -9.34 -0.49
N ILE A 100 2.92 -9.98 0.47
CA ILE A 100 3.69 -9.32 1.54
C ILE A 100 5.17 -9.64 1.32
N TYR A 101 6.01 -8.61 1.24
CA TYR A 101 7.43 -8.78 0.96
C TYR A 101 8.28 -7.71 1.67
N PRO A 102 9.51 -8.06 2.09
CA PRO A 102 10.44 -7.07 2.62
C PRO A 102 10.95 -6.15 1.51
N ASP A 103 11.10 -4.87 1.81
CA ASP A 103 11.72 -3.86 0.96
C ASP A 103 12.63 -2.96 1.81
N LEU A 104 13.94 -3.22 1.74
CA LEU A 104 14.95 -2.53 2.56
C LEU A 104 14.63 -2.60 4.07
N GLN A 105 14.25 -1.47 4.68
CA GLN A 105 13.94 -1.33 6.11
C GLN A 105 12.45 -1.37 6.41
N LEU A 106 11.59 -1.59 5.41
CA LEU A 106 10.14 -1.64 5.56
C LEU A 106 9.58 -2.93 4.97
N GLU A 107 8.35 -3.24 5.34
CA GLU A 107 7.60 -4.36 4.75
C GLU A 107 6.45 -3.81 3.90
N ARG A 108 6.31 -4.29 2.68
CA ARG A 108 5.24 -3.88 1.77
C ARG A 108 4.17 -4.94 1.68
N MET A 109 2.92 -4.49 1.58
CA MET A 109 1.79 -5.33 1.20
C MET A 109 1.13 -4.76 -0.05
N LEU A 110 0.95 -5.61 -1.05
CA LEU A 110 0.21 -5.33 -2.28
C LEU A 110 -1.03 -6.23 -2.31
N ILE A 111 -2.20 -5.62 -2.47
CA ILE A 111 -3.47 -6.31 -2.70
C ILE A 111 -3.85 -6.03 -4.15
N GLN A 112 -3.82 -7.07 -4.98
CA GLN A 112 -4.22 -7.02 -6.37
C GLN A 112 -5.59 -7.67 -6.52
N ILE A 113 -6.56 -6.94 -7.08
CA ILE A 113 -7.93 -7.39 -7.30
C ILE A 113 -8.14 -7.49 -8.80
N THR A 114 -8.49 -8.68 -9.28
CA THR A 114 -8.76 -8.96 -10.69
C THR A 114 -10.21 -9.37 -10.87
N SER A 115 -10.95 -8.57 -11.63
CA SER A 115 -12.31 -8.89 -12.05
C SER A 115 -12.30 -9.60 -13.40
N PHE A 116 -13.21 -10.56 -13.55
CA PHE A 116 -13.35 -11.35 -14.77
C PHE A 116 -14.68 -11.04 -15.45
N SER A 117 -14.71 -11.13 -16.77
CA SER A 117 -15.96 -11.24 -17.52
C SER A 117 -16.10 -12.65 -18.08
N SER A 118 -17.33 -13.17 -18.06
CA SER A 118 -17.68 -14.37 -18.80
C SER A 118 -18.29 -13.96 -20.15
N PRO A 119 -17.57 -14.06 -21.28
CA PRO A 119 -18.24 -14.06 -22.57
C PRO A 119 -19.30 -15.17 -22.61
N GLN A 120 -20.29 -15.03 -23.51
CA GLN A 120 -21.52 -15.83 -23.60
C GLN A 120 -21.30 -17.37 -23.59
N LEU A 121 -20.08 -17.84 -23.88
CA LEU A 121 -19.65 -19.22 -23.71
C LEU A 121 -19.12 -19.46 -22.28
N LYS A 122 -19.97 -20.06 -21.44
CA LYS A 122 -19.89 -20.21 -19.98
C LYS A 122 -18.63 -20.88 -19.38
N PHE A 123 -17.64 -21.24 -20.18
CA PHE A 123 -16.50 -22.06 -19.74
C PHE A 123 -15.17 -21.30 -19.65
N THR A 124 -15.06 -20.10 -20.23
CA THR A 124 -13.81 -19.33 -20.23
C THR A 124 -14.05 -17.97 -19.58
N ARG A 125 -13.25 -17.63 -18.56
CA ARG A 125 -13.26 -16.31 -17.91
C ARG A 125 -12.08 -15.50 -18.42
N LEU A 126 -12.32 -14.26 -18.82
CA LEU A 126 -11.27 -13.34 -19.26
C LEU A 126 -11.09 -12.24 -18.22
N ALA A 127 -9.84 -11.94 -17.85
CA ALA A 127 -9.54 -10.84 -16.96
C ALA A 127 -9.99 -9.53 -17.63
N LYS A 128 -10.93 -8.82 -17.00
CA LYS A 128 -11.49 -7.56 -17.49
C LYS A 128 -10.69 -6.37 -16.97
N SER A 129 -10.33 -6.41 -15.70
CA SER A 129 -9.58 -5.35 -15.03
C SER A 129 -8.75 -5.91 -13.90
N THR A 130 -7.58 -5.32 -13.68
CA THR A 130 -6.73 -5.57 -12.53
C THR A 130 -6.40 -4.23 -11.90
N LYS A 131 -6.68 -4.10 -10.61
CA LYS A 131 -6.48 -2.90 -9.81
C LYS A 131 -5.76 -3.25 -8.52
N ASN A 132 -5.05 -2.28 -7.95
CA ASN A 132 -4.15 -2.49 -6.83
C ASN A 132 -4.44 -1.55 -5.66
N ILE A 133 -4.16 -2.06 -4.46
CA ILE A 133 -4.05 -1.30 -3.22
C ILE A 133 -2.70 -1.65 -2.62
N SER A 134 -1.85 -0.65 -2.39
CA SER A 134 -0.49 -0.82 -1.87
C SER A 134 -0.38 -0.14 -0.52
N CYS A 135 0.25 -0.79 0.45
CA CYS A 135 0.57 -0.19 1.73
C CYS A 135 1.95 -0.63 2.23
N ALA A 136 2.50 0.13 3.15
CA ALA A 136 3.80 -0.12 3.77
C ALA A 136 3.67 -0.17 5.29
N PHE A 137 4.51 -1.00 5.89
CA PHE A 137 4.68 -1.16 7.33
C PHE A 137 6.10 -0.75 7.70
N LEU A 138 6.22 0.23 8.60
CA LEU A 138 7.48 0.65 9.20
C LEU A 138 7.31 0.69 10.71
N ASN A 139 8.11 -0.07 11.47
CA ASN A 139 8.03 -0.10 12.93
C ASN A 139 6.61 -0.31 13.49
N ASN A 140 5.84 -1.18 12.86
CA ASN A 140 4.43 -1.45 13.16
C ASN A 140 3.44 -0.33 12.77
N ASP A 141 3.89 0.80 12.21
CA ASP A 141 3.01 1.81 11.62
C ASP A 141 2.64 1.45 10.19
N LEU A 142 1.34 1.47 9.91
CA LEU A 142 0.77 1.12 8.61
C LEU A 142 0.36 2.39 7.87
N THR A 143 0.86 2.55 6.65
CA THR A 143 0.48 3.65 5.76
C THR A 143 0.01 3.13 4.41
N LEU A 144 -1.14 3.61 3.95
CA LEU A 144 -1.62 3.40 2.58
C LEU A 144 -0.75 4.21 1.62
N THR A 145 -0.06 3.55 0.69
CA THR A 145 0.86 4.22 -0.23
C THR A 145 0.21 4.56 -1.57
N SER A 146 -0.71 3.72 -2.06
CA SER A 146 -1.47 3.98 -3.28
C SER A 146 -2.73 3.12 -3.38
N THR A 147 -3.77 3.59 -4.07
CA THR A 147 -4.96 2.80 -4.42
C THR A 147 -5.48 3.21 -5.80
N ASP A 148 -5.96 2.24 -6.58
CA ASP A 148 -6.64 2.46 -7.88
C ASP A 148 -8.17 2.69 -7.74
N TYR A 149 -8.62 2.89 -6.50
CA TYR A 149 -10.02 3.02 -6.10
C TYR A 149 -10.26 4.32 -5.36
N ASP A 150 -11.49 4.81 -5.38
CA ASP A 150 -11.87 5.89 -4.48
C ASP A 150 -11.93 5.41 -3.02
N GLU A 151 -12.05 6.34 -2.07
CA GLU A 151 -12.05 6.03 -0.65
C GLU A 151 -13.19 5.09 -0.22
N LYS A 152 -14.39 5.29 -0.76
CA LYS A 152 -15.58 4.49 -0.41
C LYS A 152 -15.47 3.08 -0.97
N GLU A 153 -15.05 2.95 -2.22
CA GLU A 153 -14.74 1.68 -2.86
C GLU A 153 -13.63 0.96 -2.10
N THR A 154 -12.57 1.68 -1.72
CA THR A 154 -11.44 1.12 -0.95
C THR A 154 -11.91 0.54 0.39
N GLU A 155 -12.70 1.28 1.18
CA GLU A 155 -13.22 0.76 2.45
C GLU A 155 -14.10 -0.48 2.24
N HIS A 156 -15.02 -0.43 1.27
CA HIS A 156 -15.94 -1.53 0.96
C HIS A 156 -15.18 -2.80 0.54
N PHE A 157 -14.25 -2.68 -0.40
CA PHE A 157 -13.47 -3.81 -0.91
C PHE A 157 -12.56 -4.41 0.16
N LEU A 158 -11.85 -3.60 0.94
CA LEU A 158 -10.99 -4.11 2.00
C LEU A 158 -11.79 -4.84 3.08
N LYS A 159 -13.00 -4.38 3.40
CA LYS A 159 -13.89 -5.08 4.32
C LYS A 159 -14.28 -6.45 3.78
N ALA A 160 -14.77 -6.51 2.54
CA ALA A 160 -15.18 -7.76 1.89
C ALA A 160 -14.01 -8.76 1.77
N ILE A 161 -12.83 -8.27 1.39
CA ILE A 161 -11.60 -9.07 1.28
C ILE A 161 -11.23 -9.67 2.64
N LEU A 162 -11.22 -8.86 3.71
CA LEU A 162 -10.90 -9.34 5.06
C LEU A 162 -11.86 -10.45 5.50
N GLU A 163 -13.16 -10.28 5.26
CA GLU A 163 -14.17 -11.29 5.59
C GLU A 163 -13.99 -12.57 4.75
N GLY A 164 -13.70 -12.44 3.45
CA GLY A 164 -13.43 -13.56 2.56
C GLY A 164 -12.19 -14.36 2.98
N ILE A 165 -11.08 -13.69 3.29
CA ILE A 165 -9.85 -14.33 3.77
C ILE A 165 -10.10 -15.12 5.05
N LYS A 166 -10.84 -14.55 6.02
CA LYS A 166 -11.20 -15.23 7.27
C LYS A 166 -12.03 -16.50 7.01
N LYS A 167 -13.00 -16.43 6.11
CA LYS A 167 -13.83 -17.58 5.72
C LYS A 167 -12.98 -18.67 5.08
N GLU A 168 -12.13 -18.31 4.12
CA GLU A 168 -11.26 -19.27 3.42
C GLU A 168 -10.26 -19.93 4.38
N LYS A 169 -9.61 -19.14 5.25
CA LYS A 169 -8.72 -19.66 6.31
C LYS A 169 -9.41 -20.69 7.20
N LYS A 170 -10.65 -20.41 7.62
CA LYS A 170 -11.46 -21.32 8.42
C LYS A 170 -11.73 -22.62 7.66
N LEU A 171 -12.10 -22.56 6.38
CA LEU A 171 -12.31 -23.75 5.55
C LEU A 171 -11.04 -24.59 5.42
N LEU A 172 -9.89 -23.97 5.14
CA LEU A 172 -8.60 -24.66 5.05
C LEU A 172 -8.21 -25.36 6.35
N SER A 173 -8.55 -24.76 7.50
CA SER A 173 -8.28 -25.35 8.82
C SER A 173 -9.08 -26.64 9.07
N LEU A 174 -10.27 -26.77 8.48
CA LEU A 174 -11.13 -27.95 8.60
C LEU A 174 -10.62 -29.10 7.74
N ILE A 175 -10.03 -28.79 6.57
CA ILE A 175 -9.47 -29.81 5.67
C ILE A 175 -8.22 -30.44 6.28
N LYS A 176 -7.32 -29.63 6.86
CA LYS A 176 -6.06 -30.11 7.47
C LYS A 176 -6.23 -30.98 8.72
N LYS A 177 -7.42 -30.99 9.33
CA LYS A 177 -7.73 -31.79 10.52
C LYS A 177 -8.20 -33.21 10.18
N LYS A 178 -8.38 -33.54 8.89
CA LYS A 178 -8.61 -34.90 8.40
C LYS A 178 -7.29 -35.54 8.00
#